data_AF-A0A0A9Z2A6-F1
#
_entry.id   AF-A0A0A9Z2A6-F1
#
_cell.length_a   1.000
_cell.length_b   1.000
_cell.length_c   1.000
_cell.angle_alpha   90.00
_cell.angle_beta   90.00
_cell.angle_gamma   90.00
#
_symmetry.space_group_name_H-M   'P 1'
#
loop_
_entity.id
_entity.type
_entity.pdbx_description
1 polymer ?
#
loop_
_entity_poly.entity_id
_entity_poly.type
_entity_poly.pdbx_seq_one_letter_code
_entity_poly.pdbx_strand_id
1 'polypeptide(L)'
;MNDISPEFTEKRKRKRKTMYDELCEDEAVTRTPEELFIASMLQISDRLIMEMSTRFKSLENINDKFGFLNGGQINEMTLDDLKLKAGELADTYKEDLNKKELILEIESFKGFALGVDNNLKTSSASTTLELILKNKLEEMYPNITTGLKIFLTLPVSVATGERSFSKLKLVKNHLRSSMSQQRLTDLSIITIEHKRASNISFDKVIKEFASKKSRKVIIRD
;
A
#
# COMPACT_ATOMS: atom_id res chain seq x y z
N MET A 1 33.24 -14.56 -8.63
CA MET A 1 33.01 -13.29 -7.93
C MET A 1 34.12 -12.39 -8.41
N ASN A 2 33.86 -11.53 -9.39
CA ASN A 2 34.92 -10.68 -9.93
C ASN A 2 35.11 -9.52 -8.95
N ASP A 3 36.29 -9.46 -8.34
CA ASP A 3 36.71 -8.32 -7.54
C ASP A 3 36.73 -7.07 -8.43
N ILE A 4 35.73 -6.22 -8.24
CA ILE A 4 35.72 -4.88 -8.81
C ILE A 4 36.66 -4.07 -7.92
N SER A 5 37.83 -3.71 -8.43
CA SER A 5 38.78 -2.84 -7.73
C SER A 5 38.11 -1.51 -7.40
N PRO A 6 38.19 -1.00 -6.15
CA PRO A 6 37.53 0.24 -5.73
C PRO A 6 38.20 1.52 -6.27
N GLU A 7 39.22 1.40 -7.13
CA GLU A 7 39.98 2.53 -7.64
C GLU A 7 39.33 3.15 -8.88
N PHE A 8 39.08 4.46 -8.84
CA PHE A 8 38.60 5.22 -9.98
C PHE A 8 39.76 5.48 -10.94
N THR A 9 39.69 4.94 -12.16
CA THR A 9 40.74 5.17 -13.17
C THR A 9 40.69 6.61 -13.68
N GLU A 10 41.77 7.37 -13.47
CA GLU A 10 41.90 8.72 -14.04
C GLU A 10 42.05 8.67 -15.56
N LYS A 11 41.10 9.27 -16.30
CA LYS A 11 41.21 9.45 -17.75
C LYS A 11 41.92 10.76 -18.06
N ARG A 12 42.93 10.71 -18.93
CA ARG A 12 43.64 11.90 -19.44
C ARG A 12 42.65 12.92 -20.01
N LYS A 13 42.55 14.10 -19.39
CA LYS A 13 41.75 15.22 -19.91
C LYS A 13 42.47 15.83 -21.12
N ARG A 14 41.78 15.93 -22.27
CA ARG A 14 42.32 16.58 -23.49
C ARG A 14 42.24 18.09 -23.30
N LYS A 15 43.38 18.76 -23.09
CA LYS A 15 43.45 20.22 -23.05
C LYS A 15 43.53 20.80 -24.46
N ARG A 16 42.79 21.87 -24.73
CA ARG A 16 42.90 22.67 -25.97
C ARG A 16 44.05 23.66 -25.80
N LYS A 17 44.70 24.04 -26.92
CA LYS A 17 45.71 25.10 -26.93
C LYS A 17 45.05 26.46 -26.65
N THR A 18 45.51 27.18 -25.63
CA THR A 18 45.05 28.53 -25.25
C THR A 18 45.83 29.61 -26.00
N MET A 19 45.18 30.75 -26.29
CA MET A 19 45.80 31.92 -26.96
C MET A 19 46.20 33.01 -25.94
N TYR A 20 47.12 33.91 -26.32
CA TYR A 20 47.76 34.90 -25.45
C TYR A 20 46.80 35.85 -24.69
N ASP A 21 45.58 36.06 -25.21
CA ASP A 21 44.57 36.97 -24.63
C ASP A 21 43.29 36.24 -24.13
N GLU A 22 43.25 34.90 -24.10
CA GLU A 22 42.11 34.18 -23.51
C GLU A 22 42.13 34.30 -21.98
N LEU A 23 41.32 35.20 -21.43
CA LEU A 23 41.02 35.28 -20.00
C LEU A 23 39.88 34.30 -19.66
N CYS A 24 40.24 33.29 -18.88
CA CYS A 24 39.40 32.24 -18.29
C CYS A 24 39.18 31.00 -19.19
N GLU A 25 39.77 29.88 -18.75
CA GLU A 25 39.22 28.58 -19.05
C GLU A 25 37.85 28.51 -18.36
N ASP A 26 36.75 28.42 -19.11
CA ASP A 26 35.56 27.73 -18.61
C ASP A 26 35.96 26.26 -18.42
N GLU A 27 36.76 25.97 -17.40
CA GLU A 27 36.89 24.63 -16.87
C GLU A 27 35.49 24.29 -16.37
N ALA A 28 34.70 23.66 -17.23
CA ALA A 28 33.51 22.94 -16.80
C ALA A 28 33.94 22.19 -15.55
N VAL A 29 33.34 22.50 -14.39
CA VAL A 29 33.75 21.96 -13.09
C VAL A 29 33.84 20.45 -13.25
N THR A 30 35.06 19.95 -13.50
CA THR A 30 35.25 18.57 -13.92
C THR A 30 35.38 17.81 -12.62
N ARG A 31 34.23 17.65 -11.94
CA ARG A 31 34.13 16.85 -10.73
C ARG A 31 34.83 15.53 -10.98
N THR A 32 35.68 15.12 -10.05
CA THR A 32 36.35 13.83 -10.14
C THR A 32 35.29 12.72 -10.21
N PRO A 33 35.59 11.55 -10.79
CA PRO A 33 34.66 10.41 -10.76
C PRO A 33 34.20 10.07 -9.34
N GLU A 34 35.06 10.27 -8.35
CA GLU A 34 34.76 10.17 -6.91
C GLU A 34 33.74 11.21 -6.45
N GLU A 35 33.93 12.49 -6.78
CA GLU A 35 32.99 13.56 -6.44
C GLU A 35 31.62 13.39 -7.11
N LEU A 36 31.58 12.89 -8.36
CA LEU A 36 30.34 12.55 -9.04
C LEU A 36 29.65 11.35 -8.38
N PHE A 37 30.42 10.34 -7.98
CA PHE A 37 29.90 9.19 -7.26
C PHE A 37 29.33 9.61 -5.89
N ILE A 38 30.09 10.37 -5.10
CA ILE A 38 29.64 10.90 -3.80
C ILE A 38 28.39 11.77 -3.98
N ALA A 39 28.38 12.69 -4.96
CA ALA A 39 27.21 13.52 -5.22
C ALA A 39 25.98 12.69 -5.63
N SER A 40 26.17 11.63 -6.43
CA SER A 40 25.07 10.72 -6.81
C SER A 40 24.55 9.92 -5.62
N MET A 41 25.44 9.46 -4.73
CA MET A 41 25.06 8.72 -3.52
C MET A 41 24.34 9.60 -2.51
N LEU A 42 24.79 10.84 -2.34
CA LEU A 42 24.09 11.83 -1.52
C LEU A 42 22.71 12.14 -2.07
N GLN A 43 22.55 12.35 -3.38
CA GLN A 43 21.24 12.55 -4.00
C GLN A 43 20.29 11.36 -3.80
N ILE A 44 20.80 10.14 -3.91
CA ILE A 44 20.01 8.92 -3.63
C ILE A 44 19.61 8.88 -2.16
N SER A 45 20.54 9.19 -1.25
CA SER A 45 20.30 9.17 0.19
C SER A 45 19.27 10.22 0.61
N ASP A 46 19.41 11.45 0.11
CA ASP A 46 18.46 12.55 0.33
C ASP A 46 17.07 12.18 -0.20
N ARG A 47 17.01 11.58 -1.39
CA ARG A 47 15.74 11.09 -1.94
C ARG A 47 15.13 9.99 -1.06
N LEU A 48 15.92 9.03 -0.59
CA LEU A 48 15.41 7.98 0.31
C LEU A 48 14.87 8.58 1.62
N ILE A 49 15.59 9.53 2.21
CA ILE A 49 15.14 10.22 3.43
C ILE A 49 13.85 10.99 3.18
N MET A 50 13.76 11.73 2.07
CA MET A 50 12.59 12.51 1.70
C MET A 50 11.37 11.62 1.47
N GLU A 51 11.51 10.54 0.70
CA GLU A 51 10.43 9.58 0.42
C GLU A 51 9.96 8.88 1.70
N MET A 52 10.89 8.42 2.55
CA MET A 52 10.54 7.84 3.84
C MET A 52 9.80 8.84 4.73
N SER A 53 10.32 10.06 4.84
CA SER A 53 9.71 11.12 5.65
C SER A 53 8.30 11.46 5.16
N THR A 54 8.12 11.58 3.84
CA THR A 54 6.82 11.87 3.21
C THR A 54 5.82 10.75 3.47
N ARG A 55 6.29 9.49 3.42
CA ARG A 55 5.48 8.32 3.74
C ARG A 55 5.06 8.30 5.20
N PHE A 56 5.97 8.53 6.15
CA PHE A 56 5.63 8.56 7.58
C PHE A 56 4.64 9.69 7.92
N LYS A 57 4.81 10.89 7.34
CA LYS A 57 3.83 11.97 7.48
C LYS A 57 2.44 11.58 6.98
N SER A 58 2.38 10.85 5.88
CA SER A 58 1.10 10.36 5.35
C SER A 58 0.43 9.35 6.29
N LEU A 59 1.22 8.52 6.97
CA LEU A 59 0.73 7.59 8.00
C LEU A 59 0.21 8.33 9.23
N GLU A 60 0.93 9.36 9.67
CA GLU A 60 0.53 10.23 10.78
C GLU A 60 -0.82 10.89 10.47
N ASN A 61 -0.99 11.46 9.28
CA ASN A 61 -2.27 12.03 8.85
C ASN A 61 -3.44 11.03 8.87
N ILE A 62 -3.20 9.76 8.53
CA ILE A 62 -4.23 8.71 8.61
C ILE A 62 -4.53 8.38 10.08
N ASN A 63 -3.49 8.29 10.92
CA ASN A 63 -3.65 8.07 12.35
C ASN A 63 -4.38 9.23 13.04
N ASP A 64 -4.19 10.47 12.61
CA ASP A 64 -4.92 11.61 13.16
C ASP A 64 -6.43 11.51 12.88
N LYS A 65 -6.78 11.04 11.68
CA LYS A 65 -8.17 10.85 11.25
C LYS A 65 -8.86 9.65 11.87
N PHE A 66 -8.19 8.50 11.95
CA PHE A 66 -8.81 7.23 12.35
C PHE A 66 -8.34 6.69 13.69
N GLY A 67 -7.25 7.22 14.25
CA GLY A 67 -6.62 6.70 15.46
C GLY A 67 -7.57 6.68 16.65
N PHE A 68 -8.52 7.62 16.70
CA PHE A 68 -9.50 7.70 17.77
C PHE A 68 -10.42 6.47 17.85
N LEU A 69 -10.56 5.69 16.78
CA LEU A 69 -11.32 4.44 16.75
C LEU A 69 -10.56 3.26 17.39
N ASN A 70 -9.31 3.46 17.78
CA ASN A 70 -8.51 2.46 18.46
C ASN A 70 -9.00 2.29 19.91
N GLY A 71 -9.07 1.04 20.41
CA GLY A 71 -9.69 0.74 21.71
C GLY A 71 -9.07 1.51 22.88
N GLY A 72 -7.74 1.70 22.85
CA GLY A 72 -7.02 2.51 23.83
C GLY A 72 -7.42 4.00 23.80
N GLN A 73 -7.49 4.60 22.61
CA GLN A 73 -7.83 6.03 22.47
C GLN A 73 -9.29 6.33 22.78
N ILE A 74 -10.22 5.42 22.48
CA ILE A 74 -11.64 5.56 22.87
C ILE A 74 -11.78 5.68 24.39
N ASN A 75 -10.93 4.97 25.15
CA ASN A 75 -10.96 4.98 26.60
C ASN A 75 -10.25 6.21 27.21
N GLU A 76 -9.10 6.62 26.66
CA GLU A 76 -8.28 7.71 27.20
C GLU A 76 -8.82 9.11 26.84
N MET A 77 -9.38 9.29 25.64
CA MET A 77 -9.76 10.61 25.14
C MET A 77 -11.07 11.10 25.75
N THR A 78 -11.25 12.42 25.86
CA THR A 78 -12.50 12.99 26.37
C THR A 78 -13.66 12.74 25.41
N LEU A 79 -14.91 12.75 25.92
CA LEU A 79 -16.07 12.52 25.05
C LEU A 79 -16.21 13.63 23.99
N ASP A 80 -15.91 14.88 24.35
CA ASP A 80 -16.04 16.02 23.43
C ASP A 80 -15.01 15.95 22.29
N ASP A 81 -13.77 15.55 22.59
CA ASP A 81 -12.73 15.36 21.57
C ASP A 81 -13.09 14.23 20.59
N LEU A 82 -13.68 13.13 21.11
CA LEU A 82 -14.14 12.03 20.28
C LEU A 82 -15.27 12.48 19.34
N LYS A 83 -16.21 13.28 19.82
CA LYS A 83 -17.30 13.82 19.02
C LYS A 83 -16.78 14.77 17.92
N LEU A 84 -15.79 15.59 18.23
CA LEU A 84 -15.13 16.46 17.26
C LEU A 84 -14.48 15.63 16.13
N LYS A 85 -13.62 14.68 16.49
CA LYS A 85 -12.92 13.83 15.51
C LYS A 85 -13.88 12.96 14.68
N ALA A 86 -14.93 12.44 15.31
CA ALA A 86 -16.01 11.74 14.62
C ALA A 86 -16.70 12.63 13.58
N GLY A 87 -16.96 13.88 13.94
CA GLY A 87 -17.53 14.88 13.04
C GLY A 87 -16.63 15.15 11.84
N GLU A 88 -15.33 15.36 12.06
CA GLU A 88 -14.34 15.57 11.01
C GLU A 88 -14.19 14.36 10.08
N LEU A 89 -14.24 13.15 10.64
CA LEU A 89 -14.19 11.91 9.88
C LEU A 89 -15.44 11.76 8.98
N ALA A 90 -16.63 11.99 9.54
CA ALA A 90 -17.88 11.95 8.79
C ALA A 90 -17.94 13.03 7.70
N ASP A 91 -17.36 14.21 7.95
CA ASP A 91 -17.25 15.26 6.93
C ASP A 91 -16.27 14.89 5.80
N THR A 92 -15.29 14.02 6.07
CA THR A 92 -14.38 13.48 5.05
C THR A 92 -15.05 12.38 4.21
N TYR A 93 -15.87 11.53 4.83
CA TYR A 93 -16.52 10.37 4.20
C TYR A 93 -18.05 10.52 4.22
N LYS A 94 -18.57 11.61 3.63
CA LYS A 94 -20.01 11.97 3.69
C LYS A 94 -20.95 10.95 3.05
N GLU A 95 -20.46 10.17 2.10
CA GLU A 95 -21.26 9.14 1.44
C GLU A 95 -21.32 7.84 2.24
N ASP A 96 -20.30 7.57 3.06
CA ASP A 96 -20.16 6.32 3.81
C ASP A 96 -20.60 6.45 5.29
N LEU A 97 -20.56 7.67 5.85
CA LEU A 97 -20.76 7.91 7.28
C LEU A 97 -21.80 8.99 7.54
N ASN A 98 -22.77 8.67 8.41
CA ASN A 98 -23.72 9.65 8.91
C ASN A 98 -23.18 10.34 10.17
N LYS A 99 -22.88 11.63 10.07
CA LYS A 99 -22.29 12.44 11.15
C LYS A 99 -23.08 12.39 12.46
N LYS A 100 -24.41 12.50 12.41
CA LYS A 100 -25.24 12.53 13.62
C LYS A 100 -25.28 11.18 14.32
N GLU A 101 -25.43 10.12 13.54
CA GLU A 101 -25.47 8.74 14.06
C GLU A 101 -24.10 8.33 14.61
N LEU A 102 -23.02 8.62 13.89
CA LEU A 102 -21.65 8.29 14.32
C LEU A 102 -21.31 8.92 15.69
N ILE A 103 -21.71 10.17 15.93
CA ILE A 103 -21.50 10.86 17.21
C ILE A 103 -22.22 10.13 18.37
N LEU A 104 -23.46 9.68 18.14
CA LEU A 104 -24.25 8.96 19.13
C LEU A 104 -23.74 7.52 19.35
N GLU A 105 -23.33 6.86 18.27
CA GLU A 105 -22.72 5.54 18.31
C GLU A 105 -21.43 5.56 19.13
N ILE A 106 -20.57 6.57 18.97
CA ILE A 106 -19.32 6.67 19.73
C ILE A 106 -19.56 6.87 21.23
N GLU A 107 -20.56 7.69 21.58
CA GLU A 107 -20.92 7.91 22.99
C GLU A 107 -21.41 6.62 23.66
N SER A 108 -22.32 5.90 22.99
CA SER A 108 -22.83 4.62 23.48
C SER A 108 -21.77 3.52 23.45
N PHE A 109 -20.92 3.47 22.42
CA PHE A 109 -19.81 2.53 22.31
C PHE A 109 -18.75 2.74 23.39
N LYS A 110 -18.46 3.99 23.78
CA LYS A 110 -17.56 4.28 24.91
C LYS A 110 -18.12 3.73 26.22
N GLY A 111 -19.42 3.88 26.46
CA GLY A 111 -20.10 3.28 27.62
C GLY A 111 -20.03 1.74 27.60
N PHE A 112 -20.24 1.14 26.43
CA PHE A 112 -20.11 -0.30 26.23
C PHE A 112 -18.66 -0.80 26.46
N ALA A 113 -17.68 -0.09 25.92
CA ALA A 113 -16.25 -0.38 26.06
C ALA A 113 -15.78 -0.38 27.52
N LEU A 114 -16.31 0.54 28.34
CA LEU A 114 -16.05 0.60 29.78
C LEU A 114 -16.69 -0.56 30.56
N GLY A 115 -17.83 -1.08 30.08
CA GLY A 115 -18.63 -2.08 30.79
C GLY A 115 -18.32 -3.54 30.46
N VAL A 116 -17.89 -3.85 29.23
CA VAL A 116 -17.83 -5.24 28.73
C VAL A 116 -16.45 -5.88 28.85
N ASP A 117 -15.35 -5.12 28.77
CA ASP A 117 -14.02 -5.73 28.96
C ASP A 117 -12.91 -4.72 29.24
N ASN A 118 -12.20 -4.88 30.37
CA ASN A 118 -10.99 -4.10 30.69
C ASN A 118 -9.86 -4.31 29.66
N ASN A 119 -9.97 -5.31 28.78
CA ASN A 119 -9.04 -5.62 27.70
C ASN A 119 -9.13 -4.67 26.49
N LEU A 120 -10.18 -3.84 26.38
CA LEU A 120 -10.28 -2.87 25.27
C LEU A 120 -9.20 -1.78 25.33
N LYS A 121 -8.62 -1.55 26.52
CA LYS A 121 -7.58 -0.53 26.79
C LYS A 121 -6.31 -0.70 25.95
N THR A 122 -6.07 -1.89 25.40
CA THR A 122 -4.87 -2.21 24.59
C THR A 122 -5.24 -2.86 23.24
N SER A 123 -6.52 -2.81 22.86
CA SER A 123 -7.02 -3.48 21.66
C SER A 123 -6.80 -2.62 20.42
N SER A 124 -6.13 -3.19 19.41
CA SER A 124 -5.96 -2.61 18.06
C SER A 124 -7.31 -2.45 17.33
N ALA A 125 -7.36 -1.60 16.30
CA ALA A 125 -8.55 -1.42 15.47
C ALA A 125 -9.09 -2.72 14.83
N SER A 126 -8.24 -3.73 14.61
CA SER A 126 -8.69 -5.05 14.12
C SER A 126 -9.42 -5.82 15.22
N THR A 127 -8.89 -5.78 16.44
CA THR A 127 -9.51 -6.47 17.58
C THR A 127 -10.82 -5.81 18.02
N THR A 128 -10.95 -4.48 17.89
CA THR A 128 -12.23 -3.80 18.15
C THR A 128 -13.30 -4.23 17.14
N LEU A 129 -12.94 -4.32 15.85
CA LEU A 129 -13.86 -4.85 14.83
C LEU A 129 -14.24 -6.31 15.11
N GLU A 130 -13.28 -7.17 15.44
CA GLU A 130 -13.58 -8.57 15.80
C GLU A 130 -14.52 -8.71 16.99
N LEU A 131 -14.43 -7.83 17.99
CA LEU A 131 -15.32 -7.83 19.14
C LEU A 131 -16.74 -7.43 18.78
N ILE A 132 -16.89 -6.40 17.94
CA ILE A 132 -18.21 -5.98 17.40
C ILE A 132 -18.85 -7.16 16.66
N LEU A 133 -18.07 -7.87 15.84
CA LEU A 133 -18.53 -9.04 15.09
C LEU A 133 -18.92 -10.21 16.02
N LYS A 134 -18.09 -10.55 16.99
CA LYS A 134 -18.34 -11.65 17.94
C LYS A 134 -19.60 -11.42 18.77
N ASN A 135 -19.83 -10.17 19.17
CA ASN A 135 -20.99 -9.79 19.98
C ASN A 135 -22.23 -9.46 19.13
N LYS A 136 -22.16 -9.60 17.79
CA LYS A 136 -23.23 -9.26 16.84
C LYS A 136 -23.73 -7.81 16.99
N LEU A 137 -22.82 -6.88 17.24
CA LEU A 137 -23.12 -5.46 17.43
C LEU A 137 -23.05 -4.65 16.14
N GLU A 138 -22.91 -5.30 14.97
CA GLU A 138 -22.86 -4.61 13.68
C GLU A 138 -24.10 -3.75 13.41
N GLU A 139 -25.28 -4.24 13.79
CA GLU A 139 -26.54 -3.50 13.61
C GLU A 139 -26.68 -2.33 14.59
N MET A 140 -26.02 -2.40 15.74
CA MET A 140 -26.03 -1.34 16.76
C MET A 140 -25.02 -0.23 16.46
N TYR A 141 -23.91 -0.57 15.81
CA TYR A 141 -22.82 0.37 15.50
C TYR A 141 -22.41 0.30 14.02
N PRO A 142 -23.32 0.58 13.08
CA PRO A 142 -23.04 0.47 11.65
C PRO A 142 -21.99 1.49 11.19
N ASN A 143 -22.04 2.74 11.65
CA ASN A 143 -21.11 3.78 11.22
C ASN A 143 -19.70 3.54 11.78
N ILE A 144 -19.57 3.11 13.04
CA ILE A 144 -18.27 2.70 13.62
C ILE A 144 -17.69 1.51 12.85
N THR A 145 -18.53 0.52 12.54
CA THR A 145 -18.11 -0.67 11.78
C THR A 145 -17.61 -0.29 10.38
N THR A 146 -18.32 0.61 9.68
CA THR A 146 -17.90 1.14 8.38
C THR A 146 -16.59 1.91 8.49
N GLY A 147 -16.44 2.79 9.49
CA GLY A 147 -15.21 3.54 9.74
C GLY A 147 -14.00 2.63 9.99
N LEU A 148 -14.17 1.58 10.80
CA LEU A 148 -13.14 0.57 11.06
C LEU A 148 -12.81 -0.24 9.80
N LYS A 149 -13.81 -0.62 8.99
CA LYS A 149 -13.61 -1.31 7.71
C LYS A 149 -12.81 -0.44 6.73
N ILE A 150 -13.14 0.85 6.63
CA ILE A 150 -12.36 1.80 5.82
C ILE A 150 -10.92 1.83 6.32
N PHE A 151 -10.70 2.03 7.63
CA PHE A 151 -9.35 2.11 8.20
C PHE A 151 -8.51 0.86 7.93
N LEU A 152 -9.06 -0.34 8.12
CA LEU A 152 -8.34 -1.60 7.94
C LEU A 152 -8.10 -1.98 6.47
N THR A 153 -8.88 -1.40 5.54
CA THR A 153 -8.72 -1.64 4.10
C THR A 153 -7.86 -0.59 3.41
N LEU A 154 -7.51 0.51 4.09
CA LEU A 154 -6.59 1.51 3.55
C LEU A 154 -5.24 0.85 3.23
N PRO A 155 -4.66 1.11 2.05
CA PRO A 155 -3.32 0.63 1.70
C PRO A 155 -2.27 1.48 2.43
N VAL A 156 -2.05 1.16 3.70
CA VAL A 156 -1.06 1.83 4.58
C VAL A 156 0.38 1.50 4.14
N SER A 157 0.59 0.40 3.39
CA SER A 157 1.90 0.02 2.88
C SER A 157 1.90 -0.39 1.41
N VAL A 158 2.96 -0.01 0.69
CA VAL A 158 3.20 -0.39 -0.71
C VAL A 158 3.71 -1.83 -0.84
N ALA A 159 3.99 -2.51 0.28
CA ALA A 159 4.58 -3.85 0.29
C ALA A 159 3.73 -4.89 -0.49
N THR A 160 2.40 -4.75 -0.45
CA THR A 160 1.49 -5.60 -1.23
C THR A 160 1.59 -5.33 -2.73
N GLY A 161 1.77 -4.06 -3.12
CA GLY A 161 2.04 -3.65 -4.50
C GLY A 161 3.40 -4.17 -4.99
N GLU A 162 4.46 -3.98 -4.20
CA GLU A 162 5.81 -4.49 -4.51
C GLU A 162 5.83 -6.01 -4.65
N ARG A 163 5.13 -6.74 -3.78
CA ARG A 163 4.97 -8.20 -3.89
C ARG A 163 4.27 -8.57 -5.22
N SER A 164 3.24 -7.84 -5.60
CA SER A 164 2.52 -8.05 -6.86
C SER A 164 3.41 -7.75 -8.08
N PHE A 165 4.22 -6.68 -8.05
CA PHE A 165 5.19 -6.37 -9.11
C PHE A 165 6.33 -7.39 -9.18
N SER A 166 6.79 -7.90 -8.04
CA SER A 166 7.79 -8.98 -8.00
C SER A 166 7.25 -10.27 -8.65
N LYS A 167 5.98 -10.63 -8.39
CA LYS A 167 5.31 -11.73 -9.10
C LYS A 167 5.09 -11.42 -10.58
N LEU A 168 4.72 -10.19 -10.92
CA LEU A 168 4.55 -9.76 -12.31
C LEU A 168 5.84 -9.91 -13.11
N LYS A 169 7.00 -9.65 -12.51
CA LYS A 169 8.32 -9.85 -13.14
C LYS A 169 8.58 -11.33 -13.51
N LEU A 170 8.01 -12.28 -12.76
CA LEU A 170 8.09 -13.71 -13.09
C LEU A 170 7.14 -14.08 -14.23
N VAL A 171 5.93 -13.51 -14.24
CA VAL A 171 4.91 -13.77 -15.28
C VAL A 171 5.30 -13.12 -16.61
N LYS A 172 5.75 -11.86 -16.58
CA LYS A 172 6.21 -11.06 -17.72
C LYS A 172 7.73 -10.93 -17.69
N ASN A 173 8.40 -11.96 -18.19
CA ASN A 173 9.85 -11.95 -18.40
C ASN A 173 10.21 -11.63 -19.86
N HIS A 174 11.50 -11.40 -20.13
CA HIS A 174 12.01 -11.02 -21.46
C HIS A 174 11.58 -11.99 -22.58
N LEU A 175 11.50 -13.29 -22.28
CA LEU A 175 11.10 -14.33 -23.25
C LEU A 175 9.59 -14.31 -23.56
N ARG A 176 8.78 -13.67 -22.72
CA ARG A 176 7.31 -13.60 -22.84
C ARG A 176 6.81 -12.19 -23.09
N SER A 177 7.65 -11.35 -23.70
CA SER A 177 7.39 -9.93 -23.96
C SER A 177 6.26 -9.68 -24.97
N SER A 178 5.95 -10.65 -25.83
CA SER A 178 4.91 -10.57 -26.88
C SER A 178 3.50 -10.98 -26.44
N MET A 179 3.25 -11.22 -25.15
CA MET A 179 1.93 -11.66 -24.69
C MET A 179 0.88 -10.54 -24.74
N SER A 180 -0.38 -10.89 -25.02
CA SER A 180 -1.50 -9.95 -24.96
C SER A 180 -1.78 -9.50 -23.52
N GLN A 181 -2.33 -8.28 -23.38
CA GLN A 181 -2.65 -7.74 -22.06
C GLN A 181 -3.67 -8.60 -21.31
N GLN A 182 -4.67 -9.15 -22.00
CA GLN A 182 -5.66 -10.03 -21.39
C GLN A 182 -5.01 -11.27 -20.78
N ARG A 183 -4.14 -11.96 -21.53
CA ARG A 183 -3.41 -13.12 -21.03
C ARG A 183 -2.51 -12.79 -19.84
N LEU A 184 -1.88 -11.61 -19.86
CA LEU A 184 -1.05 -11.14 -18.75
C LEU A 184 -1.88 -10.96 -17.47
N THR A 185 -3.02 -10.27 -17.58
CA THR A 185 -3.92 -10.02 -16.46
C THR A 185 -4.44 -11.34 -15.87
N ASP A 186 -4.91 -12.26 -16.71
CA ASP A 186 -5.44 -13.56 -16.28
C ASP A 186 -4.39 -14.38 -15.51
N LEU A 187 -3.16 -14.45 -16.05
CA LEU A 187 -2.06 -15.16 -15.39
C LEU A 187 -1.61 -14.48 -14.09
N SER A 188 -1.64 -13.14 -14.06
CA SER A 188 -1.28 -12.37 -12.87
C SER A 188 -2.26 -12.65 -11.73
N ILE A 189 -3.56 -12.70 -12.01
CA ILE A 189 -4.60 -13.06 -11.03
C ILE A 189 -4.34 -14.46 -10.47
N ILE A 190 -4.12 -15.46 -11.34
CA ILE A 190 -3.83 -16.84 -10.90
C ILE A 190 -2.57 -16.90 -10.01
N THR A 191 -1.54 -16.10 -10.34
CA THR A 191 -0.27 -16.10 -9.62
C THR A 191 -0.36 -15.37 -8.28
N ILE A 192 -1.12 -14.29 -8.19
CA ILE A 192 -1.38 -13.54 -6.95
C ILE A 192 -2.23 -14.41 -6.02
N GLU A 193 -3.31 -14.98 -6.54
CA GLU A 193 -4.27 -15.83 -5.83
C GLU A 193 -3.87 -17.32 -5.84
N HIS A 194 -2.57 -17.63 -5.89
CA HIS A 194 -2.09 -19.00 -6.11
C HIS A 194 -2.63 -19.99 -5.07
N LYS A 195 -2.86 -19.56 -3.82
CA LYS A 195 -3.43 -20.39 -2.74
C LYS A 195 -4.86 -20.82 -3.03
N ARG A 196 -5.64 -19.95 -3.68
CA ARG A 196 -7.01 -20.28 -4.11
C ARG A 196 -6.95 -21.12 -5.38
N ALA A 197 -6.06 -20.77 -6.30
CA ALA A 197 -5.87 -21.51 -7.54
C ALA A 197 -5.41 -22.96 -7.31
N SER A 198 -4.58 -23.23 -6.30
CA SER A 198 -4.14 -24.59 -5.94
C SER A 198 -5.28 -25.48 -5.45
N ASN A 199 -6.35 -24.87 -4.92
CA ASN A 199 -7.53 -25.60 -4.45
C ASN A 199 -8.53 -25.90 -5.58
N ILE A 200 -8.31 -25.39 -6.79
CA ILE A 200 -9.15 -25.65 -7.95
C ILE A 200 -8.80 -27.01 -8.54
N SER A 201 -9.79 -27.89 -8.67
CA SER A 201 -9.62 -29.20 -9.31
C SER A 201 -9.46 -29.06 -10.82
N PHE A 202 -8.33 -29.52 -11.35
CA PHE A 202 -8.06 -29.55 -12.80
C PHE A 202 -9.12 -30.35 -13.56
N ASP A 203 -9.61 -31.46 -13.02
CA ASP A 203 -10.64 -32.28 -13.67
C ASP A 203 -11.94 -31.51 -13.90
N LYS A 204 -12.34 -30.68 -12.93
CA LYS A 204 -13.52 -29.81 -13.07
C LYS A 204 -13.31 -28.78 -14.18
N VAL A 205 -12.15 -28.15 -14.20
CA VAL A 205 -11.80 -27.14 -15.22
C VAL A 205 -11.75 -27.77 -16.62
N ILE A 206 -11.17 -28.97 -16.76
CA ILE A 206 -11.10 -29.70 -18.03
C ILE A 206 -12.51 -30.04 -18.53
N LYS A 207 -13.37 -30.57 -17.65
CA LYS A 207 -14.76 -30.90 -18.00
C LYS A 207 -15.56 -29.67 -18.42
N GLU A 208 -15.42 -28.55 -17.70
CA GLU A 208 -16.10 -27.30 -18.04
C GLU A 208 -15.58 -26.69 -19.35
N PHE A 209 -14.27 -26.75 -19.58
CA PHE A 209 -13.69 -26.29 -20.84
C PHE A 209 -14.16 -27.15 -22.02
N ALA A 210 -14.22 -28.48 -21.84
CA ALA A 210 -14.73 -29.41 -22.83
C ALA A 210 -16.21 -29.17 -23.13
N SER A 211 -17.05 -28.91 -22.11
CA SER A 211 -18.47 -28.63 -22.31
C SER A 211 -18.71 -27.32 -23.06
N LYS A 212 -17.92 -26.27 -22.79
CA LYS A 212 -17.98 -24.99 -23.52
C LYS A 212 -17.51 -25.09 -24.96
N LYS A 213 -16.54 -25.97 -25.26
CA LYS A 213 -15.97 -26.16 -26.61
C LYS A 213 -16.68 -27.26 -27.42
N SER A 214 -17.59 -28.01 -26.80
CA SER A 214 -18.39 -29.03 -27.45
C SER A 214 -19.26 -28.40 -28.54
N ARG A 215 -19.08 -28.84 -29.80
CA ARG A 215 -20.00 -28.51 -30.88
C ARG A 215 -21.31 -29.24 -30.59
N LYS A 216 -22.38 -28.49 -30.29
CA LYS A 216 -23.73 -29.05 -30.15
C LYS A 216 -24.21 -29.49 -31.54
N VAL A 217 -24.03 -30.75 -31.89
CA VAL A 217 -24.65 -31.34 -33.08
C VAL A 217 -26.09 -31.68 -32.70
N ILE A 218 -27.05 -30.99 -33.32
CA ILE A 218 -28.47 -31.31 -33.20
C ILE A 218 -28.73 -32.49 -34.13
N ILE A 219 -28.94 -33.67 -33.57
CA ILE A 219 -29.40 -34.83 -34.32
C ILE A 219 -30.91 -34.66 -34.51
N ARG A 220 -31.36 -34.59 -35.76
CA ARG A 220 -32.79 -34.62 -36.11
C ARG A 220 -33.15 -36.09 -36.35
N ASP A 221 -34.10 -36.58 -35.56
CA ASP A 221 -34.75 -37.88 -35.77
C ASP A 221 -35.72 -37.82 -36.97
#